data_AF-A0A961NLN2-F1
#
_entry.id   AF-A0A961NLN2-F1
#
_cell.length_a   1.000
_cell.length_b   1.000
_cell.length_c   1.000
_cell.angle_alpha   90.00
_cell.angle_beta   90.00
_cell.angle_gamma   90.00
#
_symmetry.space_group_name_H-M   'P 1'
#
loop_
_entity.id
_entity.type
_entity.pdbx_description
1 polymer ?
#
loop_
_entity_poly.entity_id
_entity_poly.type
_entity_poly.pdbx_seq_one_letter_code
_entity_poly.pdbx_strand_id
1 'polypeptide(L)'
;DELLPICGLASSDFNDSAPQTVSTGTPQLMIALKNRTALEHIRIDNQALDALYQQGDFFSVHFFCLEQQDGLPCTFARHFAPPPNAFEDPFTGSATGGMAAYLWQNGLLTTKGFWAYQGAGMQRPGEAWVEVLTVENQTDQPHTDKTALAGVSVCGQAVTVITGQINVPQSGK
;
A
#
# COMPACT_ATOMS: atom_id res chain seq x y z
N ASP A 1 19.30 -3.87 -1.91
CA ASP A 1 19.86 -5.17 -2.32
C ASP A 1 18.95 -6.34 -2.01
N GLU A 2 18.49 -6.50 -0.77
CA GLU A 2 17.61 -7.63 -0.37
C GLU A 2 16.24 -7.67 -1.11
N LEU A 3 15.74 -6.54 -1.59
CA LEU A 3 14.49 -6.48 -2.36
C LEU A 3 14.64 -6.86 -3.84
N LEU A 4 15.84 -6.77 -4.43
CA LEU A 4 15.99 -7.02 -5.87
C LEU A 4 15.63 -8.47 -6.24
N PRO A 5 16.05 -9.49 -5.47
CA PRO A 5 15.69 -10.87 -5.75
C PRO A 5 14.18 -11.15 -5.67
N ILE A 6 13.40 -10.35 -4.93
CA ILE A 6 11.98 -10.68 -4.66
C ILE A 6 11.04 -10.27 -5.78
N CYS A 7 11.41 -9.28 -6.61
CA CYS A 7 10.47 -8.59 -7.49
C CYS A 7 10.89 -8.53 -8.97
N GLY A 8 12.09 -9.01 -9.31
CA GLY A 8 12.58 -9.03 -10.70
C GLY A 8 12.86 -7.64 -11.29
N LEU A 9 13.00 -6.62 -10.44
CA LEU A 9 13.30 -5.24 -10.82
C LEU A 9 14.78 -4.91 -10.70
N ALA A 10 15.23 -3.88 -11.41
CA ALA A 10 16.55 -3.30 -11.24
C ALA A 10 16.53 -2.23 -10.13
N SER A 11 17.68 -1.94 -9.51
CA SER A 11 17.79 -0.86 -8.51
C SER A 11 17.33 0.50 -9.06
N SER A 12 17.44 0.70 -10.38
CA SER A 12 16.98 1.90 -11.07
C SER A 12 15.46 2.06 -11.12
N ASP A 13 14.68 1.05 -10.77
CA ASP A 13 13.21 1.08 -10.77
C ASP A 13 12.61 1.59 -9.45
N PHE A 14 13.42 1.62 -8.38
CA PHE A 14 13.03 2.09 -7.06
C PHE A 14 13.19 3.61 -6.96
N ASN A 15 12.32 4.27 -6.20
CA ASN A 15 12.54 5.68 -5.89
C ASN A 15 13.66 5.83 -4.83
N ASP A 16 14.01 7.07 -4.49
CA ASP A 16 15.08 7.34 -3.51
C ASP A 16 14.65 7.13 -2.05
N SER A 17 13.39 6.73 -1.79
CA SER A 17 12.86 6.53 -0.44
C SER A 17 13.15 5.13 0.06
N ALA A 18 13.58 5.03 1.31
CA ALA A 18 13.89 3.74 1.92
C ALA A 18 12.61 2.90 2.10
N PRO A 19 12.65 1.59 1.83
CA PRO A 19 11.59 0.67 2.22
C PRO A 19 11.35 0.68 3.73
N GLN A 20 10.10 0.64 4.16
CA GLN A 20 9.75 0.68 5.60
C GLN A 20 8.54 -0.19 5.89
N THR A 21 8.59 -0.95 7.00
CA THR A 21 7.40 -1.60 7.55
C THR A 21 6.54 -0.54 8.22
N VAL A 22 5.29 -0.42 7.78
CA VAL A 22 4.30 0.52 8.34
C VAL A 22 3.06 -0.24 8.74
N SER A 23 2.47 0.10 9.88
CA SER A 23 1.23 -0.50 10.37
C SER A 23 0.23 0.58 10.77
N THR A 24 -0.97 0.51 10.19
CA THR A 24 -2.18 1.18 10.68
C THR A 24 -3.18 0.16 11.25
N GLY A 25 -2.68 -1.01 11.66
CA GLY A 25 -3.46 -2.16 12.16
C GLY A 25 -2.81 -3.49 11.77
N THR A 26 -2.39 -3.61 10.50
CA THR A 26 -1.63 -4.75 9.97
C THR A 26 -0.32 -4.22 9.41
N PRO A 27 0.86 -4.78 9.75
CA PRO A 27 2.14 -4.29 9.25
C PRO A 27 2.36 -4.69 7.79
N GLN A 28 2.66 -3.75 6.90
CA GLN A 28 3.08 -4.04 5.53
C GLN A 28 4.40 -3.35 5.20
N LEU A 29 5.25 -4.03 4.42
CA LEU A 29 6.48 -3.46 3.89
C LEU A 29 6.16 -2.56 2.70
N MET A 30 6.34 -1.26 2.88
CA MET A 30 6.10 -0.22 1.88
C MET A 30 7.33 -0.09 0.98
N ILE A 31 7.14 -0.25 -0.32
CA ILE A 31 8.21 -0.20 -1.31
C ILE A 31 7.80 0.76 -2.43
N ALA A 32 8.43 1.94 -2.44
CA ALA A 32 8.15 2.96 -3.42
C ALA A 32 8.99 2.80 -4.69
N LEU A 33 8.32 2.79 -5.84
CA LEU A 33 8.90 2.67 -7.17
C LEU A 33 8.83 4.01 -7.91
N LYS A 34 9.65 4.15 -8.95
CA LYS A 34 9.73 5.41 -9.72
C LYS A 34 8.47 5.72 -10.51
N ASN A 35 7.81 4.71 -11.07
CA ASN A 35 6.70 4.89 -12.00
C ASN A 35 5.89 3.60 -12.18
N ARG A 36 4.78 3.71 -12.92
CA ARG A 36 3.91 2.58 -13.26
C ARG A 36 4.58 1.48 -14.08
N THR A 37 5.50 1.81 -14.97
CA THR A 37 6.22 0.79 -15.77
C THR A 37 6.99 -0.18 -14.87
N ALA A 38 7.61 0.32 -13.80
CA ALA A 38 8.26 -0.53 -12.80
C ALA A 38 7.24 -1.47 -12.10
N LEU A 39 6.07 -0.97 -11.70
CA LEU A 39 5.02 -1.81 -11.09
C LEU A 39 4.54 -2.95 -12.01
N GLU A 40 4.36 -2.66 -13.30
CA GLU A 40 3.90 -3.64 -14.31
C GLU A 40 4.93 -4.75 -14.55
N HIS A 41 6.22 -4.43 -14.41
CA HIS A 41 7.32 -5.38 -14.57
C HIS A 41 7.58 -6.25 -13.34
N ILE A 42 6.97 -5.98 -12.19
CA ILE A 42 7.16 -6.84 -11.00
C ILE A 42 6.81 -8.29 -11.33
N ARG A 43 7.76 -9.18 -11.04
CA ARG A 43 7.61 -10.64 -11.05
C ARG A 43 8.07 -11.16 -9.69
N ILE A 44 7.11 -11.58 -8.87
CA ILE A 44 7.41 -12.05 -7.52
C ILE A 44 8.10 -13.41 -7.57
N ASP A 45 9.27 -13.49 -6.95
CA ASP A 45 9.88 -14.76 -6.57
C ASP A 45 9.36 -15.14 -5.18
N ASN A 46 8.47 -16.14 -5.14
CA ASN A 46 7.83 -16.58 -3.89
C ASN A 46 8.82 -17.18 -2.89
N GLN A 47 9.91 -17.80 -3.35
CA GLN A 47 10.92 -18.37 -2.46
C GLN A 47 11.76 -17.26 -1.83
N ALA A 48 12.17 -16.27 -2.62
CA ALA A 48 12.89 -15.10 -2.11
C ALA A 48 11.99 -14.26 -1.17
N LEU A 49 10.70 -14.10 -1.51
CA LEU A 49 9.73 -13.43 -0.65
C LEU A 49 9.52 -14.16 0.68
N ASP A 50 9.43 -15.49 0.67
CA ASP A 50 9.33 -16.29 1.90
C ASP A 50 10.58 -16.15 2.78
N ALA A 51 11.77 -16.19 2.18
CA ALA A 51 13.02 -15.98 2.91
C ALA A 51 13.09 -14.59 3.55
N LEU A 52 12.67 -13.54 2.84
CA LEU A 52 12.59 -12.18 3.38
C LEU A 52 11.53 -12.10 4.51
N TYR A 53 10.37 -12.74 4.31
CA TYR A 53 9.29 -12.76 5.29
C TYR A 53 9.72 -13.41 6.61
N GLN A 54 10.46 -14.52 6.56
CA GLN A 54 10.97 -15.20 7.76
C GLN A 54 11.94 -14.35 8.60
N GLN A 55 12.52 -13.30 8.01
CA GLN A 55 13.49 -12.41 8.66
C GLN A 55 12.91 -11.01 8.94
N GLY A 56 11.72 -10.71 8.40
CA GLY A 56 11.08 -9.40 8.48
C GLY A 56 10.03 -9.27 9.58
N ASP A 57 9.55 -8.05 9.79
CA ASP A 57 8.51 -7.68 10.75
C ASP A 57 7.18 -7.29 10.06
N PHE A 58 7.02 -7.63 8.79
CA PHE A 58 5.85 -7.30 7.97
C PHE A 58 4.97 -8.52 7.72
N PHE A 59 3.67 -8.31 7.53
CA PHE A 59 2.70 -9.34 7.15
C PHE A 59 2.65 -9.57 5.64
N SER A 60 2.90 -8.53 4.85
CA SER A 60 2.77 -8.52 3.40
C SER A 60 3.59 -7.39 2.78
N VAL A 61 3.84 -7.45 1.47
CA VAL A 61 4.59 -6.42 0.74
C VAL A 61 3.65 -5.59 -0.14
N HIS A 62 3.86 -4.27 -0.15
CA HIS A 62 3.06 -3.33 -0.92
C HIS A 62 3.98 -2.44 -1.77
N PHE A 63 3.98 -2.71 -3.08
CA PHE A 63 4.71 -1.91 -4.05
C PHE A 63 3.80 -0.83 -4.59
N PHE A 64 4.28 0.41 -4.65
CA PHE A 64 3.50 1.51 -5.18
C PHE A 64 4.37 2.54 -5.89
N CYS A 65 3.77 3.40 -6.72
CA CYS A 65 4.39 4.61 -7.22
C CYS A 65 3.45 5.80 -6.99
N LEU A 66 4.04 6.98 -6.79
CA LEU A 66 3.33 8.24 -6.66
C LEU A 66 3.45 9.01 -7.98
N GLU A 67 2.31 9.38 -8.55
CA GLU A 67 2.21 10.18 -9.77
C GLU A 67 1.26 11.36 -9.55
N GLN A 68 1.06 12.17 -10.59
CA GLN A 68 0.05 13.23 -10.61
C GLN A 68 -0.86 13.05 -11.80
N GLN A 69 -2.17 13.16 -11.58
CA GLN A 69 -3.19 13.15 -12.63
C GLN A 69 -4.13 14.35 -12.41
N ASP A 70 -4.37 15.13 -13.46
CA ASP A 70 -5.26 16.29 -13.44
C ASP A 70 -4.96 17.30 -12.30
N GLY A 71 -3.67 17.44 -11.95
CA GLY A 71 -3.21 18.35 -10.90
C GLY A 71 -3.36 17.82 -9.47
N LEU A 72 -3.82 16.58 -9.28
CA LEU A 72 -3.92 15.92 -7.98
C LEU A 72 -2.92 14.76 -7.87
N PRO A 73 -2.33 14.51 -6.69
CA PRO A 73 -1.55 13.31 -6.49
C PRO A 73 -2.41 12.06 -6.63
N CYS A 74 -1.83 11.02 -7.20
CA CYS A 74 -2.43 9.69 -7.23
C CYS A 74 -1.37 8.60 -7.07
N THR A 75 -1.80 7.44 -6.60
CA THR A 75 -0.93 6.28 -6.42
C THR A 75 -1.45 5.09 -7.20
N PHE A 76 -0.53 4.28 -7.71
CA PHE A 76 -0.82 2.97 -8.28
C PHE A 76 -0.06 1.94 -7.46
N ALA A 77 -0.69 0.81 -7.17
CA ALA A 77 -0.08 -0.20 -6.31
C ALA A 77 -0.34 -1.64 -6.76
N ARG A 78 0.52 -2.54 -6.25
CA ARG A 78 0.36 -3.99 -6.27
C ARG A 78 0.69 -4.53 -4.89
N HIS A 79 -0.09 -5.49 -4.42
CA HIS A 79 0.02 -6.02 -3.06
C HIS A 79 0.16 -7.54 -3.09
N PHE A 80 1.18 -8.07 -2.41
CA PHE A 80 1.46 -9.49 -2.39
C PHE A 80 1.56 -10.02 -0.97
N ALA A 81 0.85 -11.11 -0.71
CA ALA A 81 1.00 -11.89 0.51
C ALA A 81 2.13 -12.92 0.35
N PRO A 82 2.97 -13.14 1.38
CA PRO A 82 3.97 -14.19 1.38
C PRO A 82 3.31 -15.59 1.45
N PRO A 83 4.05 -16.66 1.10
CA PRO A 83 3.59 -18.03 1.29
C PRO A 83 3.13 -18.33 2.73
N PRO A 84 2.17 -19.24 2.93
CA PRO A 84 1.51 -20.09 1.93
C PRO A 84 0.42 -19.38 1.12
N ASN A 85 0.08 -18.14 1.45
CA ASN A 85 -1.00 -17.39 0.84
C ASN A 85 -0.56 -16.63 -0.42
N ALA A 86 0.45 -17.13 -1.14
CA ALA A 86 1.09 -16.45 -2.29
C ALA A 86 0.05 -16.03 -3.33
N PHE A 87 -0.39 -14.78 -3.23
CA PHE A 87 -1.52 -14.21 -3.96
C PHE A 87 -1.34 -12.71 -4.04
N GLU A 88 -1.76 -12.16 -5.19
CA GLU A 88 -1.88 -10.72 -5.39
C GLU A 88 -3.31 -10.29 -5.07
N ASP A 89 -3.48 -9.34 -4.15
CA ASP A 89 -4.80 -8.85 -3.75
C ASP A 89 -5.26 -7.70 -4.68
N PRO A 90 -6.50 -7.69 -5.20
CA PRO A 90 -6.98 -6.63 -6.10
C PRO A 90 -7.04 -5.24 -5.46
N PHE A 91 -7.39 -5.13 -4.18
CA PHE A 91 -7.40 -3.84 -3.49
C PHE A 91 -7.27 -4.03 -1.97
N THR A 92 -6.21 -3.48 -1.37
CA THR A 92 -5.85 -3.75 0.03
C THR A 92 -5.93 -2.49 0.90
N GLY A 93 -7.10 -2.21 1.47
CA GLY A 93 -7.34 -0.98 2.24
C GLY A 93 -6.37 -0.74 3.39
N SER A 94 -5.93 -1.80 4.09
CA SER A 94 -4.94 -1.66 5.18
C SER A 94 -3.57 -1.20 4.67
N ALA A 95 -3.12 -1.74 3.53
CA ALA A 95 -1.87 -1.35 2.90
C ALA A 95 -1.96 0.07 2.32
N THR A 96 -3.09 0.44 1.73
CA THR A 96 -3.36 1.81 1.27
C THR A 96 -3.27 2.83 2.41
N GLY A 97 -3.83 2.51 3.58
CA GLY A 97 -3.71 3.34 4.78
C GLY A 97 -2.26 3.49 5.27
N GLY A 98 -1.53 2.37 5.34
CA GLY A 98 -0.10 2.39 5.68
C GLY A 98 0.76 3.16 4.66
N MET A 99 0.47 3.04 3.37
CA MET A 99 1.12 3.81 2.30
C MET A 99 0.89 5.31 2.46
N ALA A 100 -0.33 5.74 2.82
CA ALA A 100 -0.61 7.15 3.07
C ALA A 100 0.22 7.69 4.25
N ALA A 101 0.33 6.92 5.34
CA ALA A 101 1.16 7.26 6.49
C ALA A 101 2.65 7.33 6.11
N TYR A 102 3.14 6.37 5.32
CA TYR A 102 4.51 6.36 4.78
C TYR A 102 4.80 7.61 3.96
N LEU A 103 3.94 7.93 3.00
CA LEU A 103 4.09 9.05 2.09
C LEU A 103 4.14 10.39 2.84
N TRP A 104 3.24 10.58 3.82
CA TRP A 104 3.21 11.79 4.63
C TRP A 104 4.47 11.95 5.50
N GLN A 105 4.87 10.90 6.23
CA GLN A 105 6.00 10.96 7.15
C GLN A 105 7.33 11.21 6.43
N ASN A 106 7.48 10.64 5.23
CA ASN A 106 8.65 10.83 4.37
C ASN A 106 8.59 12.11 3.52
N GLY A 107 7.55 12.95 3.67
CA GLY A 107 7.44 14.23 2.97
C GLY A 107 7.22 14.10 1.45
N LEU A 108 6.68 12.96 1.00
CA LEU A 108 6.43 12.67 -0.41
C LEU A 108 5.07 13.22 -0.89
N LEU A 109 4.14 13.46 0.04
CA LEU A 109 2.87 14.13 -0.24
C LEU A 109 2.90 15.58 0.23
N THR A 110 2.43 16.47 -0.63
CA THR A 110 2.25 17.91 -0.35
C THR A 110 0.79 18.28 -0.06
N THR A 111 -0.15 17.39 -0.36
CA THR A 111 -1.58 17.55 -0.08
C THR A 111 -2.06 16.48 0.88
N LYS A 112 -3.17 16.75 1.59
CA LYS A 112 -3.76 15.77 2.51
C LYS A 112 -4.58 14.69 1.82
N GLY A 113 -5.09 14.98 0.62
CA GLY A 113 -5.95 14.07 -0.15
C GLY A 113 -5.32 13.63 -1.46
N PHE A 114 -5.53 12.35 -1.82
CA PHE A 114 -5.08 11.77 -3.08
C PHE A 114 -5.93 10.55 -3.49
N TRP A 115 -5.88 10.20 -4.77
CA TRP A 115 -6.51 8.96 -5.28
C TRP A 115 -5.56 7.77 -5.19
N ALA A 116 -6.04 6.62 -4.73
CA ALA A 116 -5.29 5.38 -4.71
C ALA A 116 -5.93 4.32 -5.61
N TYR A 117 -5.10 3.68 -6.45
CA TYR A 117 -5.51 2.68 -7.41
C TYR A 117 -4.74 1.36 -7.22
N GLN A 118 -5.43 0.22 -7.30
CA GLN A 118 -4.83 -1.12 -7.22
C GLN A 118 -5.59 -2.11 -8.12
N GLY A 119 -4.95 -3.21 -8.52
CA GLY A 119 -5.62 -4.35 -9.16
C GLY A 119 -5.92 -4.21 -10.66
N ALA A 120 -5.50 -3.12 -11.30
CA ALA A 120 -5.67 -2.92 -12.74
C ALA A 120 -5.04 -4.04 -13.58
N GLY A 121 -3.81 -4.48 -13.23
CA GLY A 121 -3.12 -5.58 -13.89
C GLY A 121 -3.81 -6.95 -13.74
N MET A 122 -4.71 -7.08 -12.76
CA MET A 122 -5.51 -8.29 -12.51
C MET A 122 -6.90 -8.22 -13.17
N GLN A 123 -7.21 -7.17 -13.93
CA GLN A 123 -8.56 -6.89 -14.42
C GLN A 123 -9.62 -6.77 -13.31
N ARG A 124 -9.18 -6.38 -12.10
CA ARG A 124 -10.02 -6.17 -10.92
C ARG A 124 -9.70 -4.80 -10.30
N PRO A 125 -9.92 -3.70 -11.04
CA PRO A 125 -9.53 -2.38 -10.59
C PRO A 125 -10.33 -1.99 -9.33
N GLY A 126 -9.61 -1.50 -8.33
CA GLY A 126 -10.18 -0.82 -7.18
C GLY A 126 -9.60 0.58 -7.07
N GLU A 127 -10.43 1.50 -6.58
CA GLU A 127 -10.04 2.88 -6.30
C GLU A 127 -10.57 3.33 -4.94
N ALA A 128 -9.82 4.23 -4.29
CA ALA A 128 -10.27 4.91 -3.08
C ALA A 128 -9.77 6.35 -3.05
N TRP A 129 -10.58 7.22 -2.45
CA TRP A 129 -10.13 8.51 -1.96
C TRP A 129 -9.45 8.31 -0.60
N VAL A 130 -8.24 8.84 -0.45
CA VAL A 130 -7.44 8.70 0.76
C VAL A 130 -7.15 10.07 1.35
N GLU A 131 -7.34 10.21 2.66
CA GLU A 131 -7.06 11.45 3.38
C GLU A 131 -6.14 11.21 4.57
N VAL A 132 -5.10 12.03 4.66
CA VAL A 132 -4.20 12.13 5.81
C VAL A 132 -4.79 13.12 6.82
N LEU A 133 -5.09 12.63 8.01
CA LEU A 133 -5.59 13.43 9.12
C LEU A 133 -4.40 13.92 9.95
N THR A 134 -4.36 15.21 10.23
CA THR A 134 -3.24 15.85 10.91
C THR A 134 -3.71 16.66 12.11
N VAL A 135 -2.95 16.68 13.20
CA VAL A 135 -3.16 17.63 14.30
C VAL A 135 -2.18 18.80 14.20
N GLU A 136 -2.70 20.01 14.32
CA GLU A 136 -1.87 21.21 14.38
C GLU A 136 -1.05 21.19 15.66
N ASN A 137 0.27 21.23 15.53
CA ASN A 137 1.14 21.45 16.69
C ASN A 137 1.11 22.94 17.00
N GLN A 138 0.56 23.32 18.16
CA GLN A 138 0.78 24.65 18.72
C GLN A 138 2.19 24.71 19.31
N THR A 139 3.20 24.93 18.47
CA THR A 139 4.57 25.20 18.94
C THR A 139 5.14 26.45 18.28
N ASP A 140 5.52 27.44 19.09
CA ASP A 140 6.12 28.74 18.68
C ASP A 140 7.54 28.62 18.07
N GLN A 141 7.91 27.50 17.44
CA GLN A 141 9.23 27.30 16.83
C GLN A 141 9.13 27.32 15.29
N PRO A 142 9.71 28.32 14.59
CA PRO A 142 9.37 28.62 13.20
C PRO A 142 9.80 27.62 12.10
N HIS A 143 10.43 26.46 12.38
CA HIS A 143 11.07 25.67 11.31
C HIS A 143 10.98 24.14 11.39
N THR A 144 10.03 23.56 12.13
CA THR A 144 9.84 22.09 12.17
C THR A 144 8.38 21.64 12.23
N ASP A 145 7.43 22.45 11.76
CA ASP A 145 5.99 22.10 11.76
C ASP A 145 5.66 21.05 10.70
N LYS A 146 6.17 19.83 10.88
CA LYS A 146 5.48 18.65 10.38
C LYS A 146 4.20 18.54 11.20
N THR A 147 3.08 18.95 10.61
CA THR A 147 1.75 18.67 11.17
C THR A 147 1.70 17.17 11.46
N ALA A 148 1.59 16.81 12.74
CA ALA A 148 1.76 15.42 13.15
C ALA A 148 0.62 14.59 12.57
N LEU A 149 0.97 13.42 12.01
CA LEU A 149 0.00 12.46 11.51
C LEU A 149 -0.88 11.98 12.67
N ALA A 150 -2.18 12.26 12.60
CA ALA A 150 -3.16 11.85 13.59
C ALA A 150 -3.91 10.58 13.16
N GLY A 151 -4.02 10.35 11.85
CA GLY A 151 -4.69 9.17 11.30
C GLY A 151 -4.78 9.21 9.78
N VAL A 152 -5.40 8.17 9.22
CA VAL A 152 -5.66 8.05 7.79
C VAL A 152 -7.11 7.60 7.58
N SER A 153 -7.76 8.14 6.56
CA SER A 153 -9.08 7.73 6.10
C SER A 153 -8.96 7.14 4.70
N VAL A 154 -9.60 5.99 4.46
CA VAL A 154 -9.63 5.32 3.16
C VAL A 154 -11.08 5.07 2.79
N CYS A 155 -11.58 5.74 1.75
CA CYS A 155 -12.98 5.74 1.36
C CYS A 155 -13.15 5.24 -0.08
N GLY A 156 -13.91 4.18 -0.27
CA GLY A 156 -14.23 3.62 -1.59
C GLY A 156 -15.73 3.33 -1.74
N GLN A 157 -16.18 3.15 -2.98
CA GLN A 157 -17.53 2.70 -3.29
C GLN A 157 -17.59 1.17 -3.37
N ALA A 158 -18.76 0.61 -3.11
CA ALA A 158 -19.02 -0.82 -3.26
C ALA A 158 -20.31 -1.06 -4.05
N VAL A 159 -20.35 -2.16 -4.81
CA VAL A 159 -21.53 -2.61 -5.53
C VAL A 159 -21.93 -3.99 -5.03
N THR A 160 -23.23 -4.20 -4.81
CA THR A 160 -23.75 -5.51 -4.44
C THR A 160 -23.74 -6.42 -5.67
N VAL A 161 -23.00 -7.53 -5.61
CA VAL A 161 -22.89 -8.49 -6.72
C VAL A 161 -23.92 -9.60 -6.60
N ILE A 162 -24.10 -10.17 -5.40
CA ILE A 162 -25.09 -11.22 -5.10
C ILE A 162 -25.67 -10.98 -3.71
N THR A 163 -26.97 -11.23 -3.58
CA THR A 163 -27.67 -11.36 -2.30
C THR A 163 -28.33 -12.74 -2.26
N GLY A 164 -28.23 -13.45 -1.13
CA GLY A 164 -28.79 -14.80 -0.99
C GLY A 164 -28.86 -15.28 0.45
N GLN A 165 -29.32 -16.51 0.64
CA GLN A 165 -29.38 -17.20 1.93
C GLN A 165 -28.54 -18.48 1.87
N ILE A 166 -27.80 -18.77 2.94
CA ILE A 166 -27.03 -20.01 3.10
C ILE A 166 -27.68 -20.83 4.21
N ASN A 167 -28.15 -22.04 3.88
CA ASN A 167 -28.62 -23.00 4.87
C ASN A 167 -27.43 -23.85 5.34
N VAL A 168 -27.02 -23.70 6.60
CA VAL A 168 -25.93 -24.49 7.19
C VAL A 168 -26.55 -25.66 7.95
N PRO A 169 -26.18 -26.93 7.67
CA PRO A 169 -26.65 -28.05 8.46
C PRO A 169 -26.13 -27.94 9.90
N GLN A 170 -26.95 -28.30 10.88
CA GLN A 170 -26.48 -28.41 12.26
C GLN A 170 -25.39 -29.48 12.31
N SER A 171 -24.21 -29.14 12.82
CA SER A 171 -23.13 -30.11 13.06
C SER A 171 -23.67 -31.22 13.96
N GLY A 172 -23.79 -32.42 13.42
CA GLY A 172 -24.01 -33.61 14.23
C GLY A 172 -22.84 -33.76 15.21
N LYS A 173 -23.16 -33.75 16.50
CA LYS A 173 -22.29 -34.34 17.52
C LYS A 173 -22.21 -35.85 17.32
#